data_AF-Q1IFQ8-F1
#
_entry.id   AF-Q1IFQ8-F1
#
_cell.length_a   1.000
_cell.length_b   1.000
_cell.length_c   1.000
_cell.angle_alpha   90.00
_cell.angle_beta   90.00
_cell.angle_gamma   90.00
#
_symmetry.space_group_name_H-M   'P 1'
#
loop_
_entity.id
_entity.type
_entity.pdbx_description
1 polymer ?
#
loop_
_entity_poly.entity_id
_entity_poly.type
_entity_poly.pdbx_seq_one_letter_code
_entity_poly.pdbx_strand_id
1 'polypeptide(L)'
;MSSVAVSVETVWRAFMEGELASALSNQLEASFELWRLRLILVDFKTRGMTKDEMLSCLESLRVTCDEDSILELMDIVEGYCNSNLLIFK
;
A
#
# COMPACT_ATOMS: atom_id res chain seq x y z
N MET A 1 16.46 -31.12 8.02
CA MET A 1 15.89 -30.02 8.82
C MET A 1 16.14 -28.74 8.04
N SER A 2 15.16 -28.29 7.27
CA SER A 2 15.31 -27.19 6.32
C SER A 2 15.31 -25.84 7.04
N SER A 3 16.45 -25.15 6.91
CA SER A 3 16.68 -23.71 6.93
C SER A 3 15.53 -22.82 7.43
N VAL A 4 15.56 -22.43 8.71
CA VAL A 4 14.80 -21.27 9.22
C VAL A 4 15.62 -20.02 8.91
N ALA A 5 15.69 -19.68 7.62
CA ALA A 5 15.99 -18.31 7.21
C ALA A 5 14.63 -17.62 7.06
N VAL A 6 14.03 -17.21 8.19
CA VAL A 6 13.06 -16.12 8.13
C VAL A 6 13.90 -14.92 7.68
N SER A 7 13.91 -14.71 6.37
CA SER A 7 14.76 -13.70 5.76
C SER A 7 14.37 -12.36 6.37
N VAL A 8 15.36 -11.52 6.68
CA VAL A 8 15.13 -10.15 7.16
C VAL A 8 14.11 -9.40 6.29
N GLU A 9 14.03 -9.75 5.00
CA GLU A 9 13.02 -9.29 4.06
C GLU A 9 11.58 -9.68 4.45
N THR A 10 11.34 -10.88 4.98
CA THR A 10 10.02 -11.32 5.45
C THR A 10 9.55 -10.51 6.66
N VAL A 11 10.46 -10.21 7.59
CA VAL A 11 10.16 -9.38 8.77
C VAL A 11 9.94 -7.93 8.36
N TRP A 12 10.79 -7.40 7.47
CA TRP A 12 10.64 -6.07 6.89
C TRP A 12 9.29 -5.92 6.19
N ARG A 13 8.89 -6.89 5.38
CA ARG A 13 7.59 -6.88 4.67
C ARG A 13 6.42 -6.86 5.64
N ALA A 14 6.38 -7.77 6.60
CA ALA A 14 5.30 -7.82 7.59
C ALA A 14 5.18 -6.53 8.42
N PHE A 15 6.32 -5.91 8.75
CA PHE A 15 6.33 -4.63 9.45
C PHE A 15 5.78 -3.49 8.57
N MET A 16 6.24 -3.40 7.32
CA MET A 16 5.80 -2.38 6.37
C MET A 16 4.33 -2.51 5.98
N GLU A 17 3.83 -3.74 5.82
CA GLU A 17 2.41 -3.99 5.58
C GLU A 17 1.54 -3.49 6.75
N GLY A 18 1.97 -3.75 7.99
CA GLY A 18 1.26 -3.25 9.18
C GLY A 18 1.25 -1.71 9.28
N GLU A 19 2.38 -1.07 8.99
CA GLU A 19 2.48 0.40 8.97
C GLU A 19 1.63 1.03 7.87
N LEU A 20 1.67 0.47 6.65
CA LEU A 20 0.87 0.94 5.51
C LEU A 20 -0.63 0.81 5.84
N ALA A 21 -1.03 -0.34 6.34
CA ALA A 21 -2.40 -0.60 6.77
C ALA A 21 -2.87 0.40 7.84
N SER A 22 -2.08 0.61 8.89
CA SER A 22 -2.43 1.57 9.93
C SER A 22 -2.52 3.00 9.40
N ALA A 23 -1.60 3.40 8.53
CA ALA A 23 -1.59 4.75 7.95
C ALA A 23 -2.80 4.98 7.03
N LEU A 24 -3.15 4.01 6.19
CA LEU A 24 -4.31 4.08 5.30
C LEU A 24 -5.61 4.11 6.10
N SER A 25 -5.80 3.19 7.06
CA SER A 25 -7.00 3.15 7.90
C SER A 25 -7.19 4.44 8.70
N ASN A 26 -6.11 5.00 9.26
CA ASN A 26 -6.18 6.27 10.00
C ASN A 26 -6.57 7.45 9.11
N GLN A 27 -6.11 7.48 7.84
CA GLN A 27 -6.56 8.51 6.89
C GLN A 27 -8.01 8.30 6.44
N LEU A 28 -8.42 7.05 6.24
CA LEU A 28 -9.79 6.67 5.93
C LEU A 28 -10.79 7.15 6.99
N GLU A 29 -10.45 7.02 8.27
CA GLU A 29 -11.29 7.48 9.37
C GLU A 29 -11.25 9.00 9.61
N ALA A 30 -10.11 9.65 9.37
CA ALA A 30 -9.94 11.08 9.68
C ALA A 30 -10.54 12.01 8.60
N SER A 31 -10.34 11.68 7.33
CA SER A 31 -10.85 12.42 6.18
C SER A 31 -10.34 11.71 4.93
N PHE A 32 -11.24 11.27 4.04
CA PHE A 32 -10.89 10.59 2.80
C PHE A 32 -10.22 11.54 1.79
N GLU A 33 -8.99 11.94 2.11
CA GLU A 33 -8.16 12.82 1.31
C GLU A 33 -7.23 11.98 0.44
N LEU A 34 -7.69 11.70 -0.77
CA LEU A 34 -6.96 10.91 -1.77
C LEU A 34 -5.49 11.34 -1.98
N TRP A 35 -5.19 12.63 -1.84
CA TRP A 35 -3.83 13.14 -1.97
C TRP A 35 -2.89 12.69 -0.84
N ARG A 36 -3.40 12.48 0.38
CA ARG A 36 -2.63 11.96 1.51
C ARG A 36 -2.37 10.48 1.37
N LEU A 37 -3.40 9.73 0.97
CA LEU A 37 -3.27 8.31 0.67
C LEU A 37 -2.22 8.07 -0.42
N ARG A 38 -2.23 8.92 -1.46
CA ARG A 38 -1.22 8.94 -2.52
C ARG A 38 0.19 9.25 -1.99
N LEU A 39 0.36 10.20 -1.08
CA LEU A 39 1.66 10.50 -0.46
C LEU A 39 2.20 9.32 0.34
N ILE A 40 1.33 8.63 1.10
CA ILE A 40 1.69 7.41 1.82
C ILE A 40 2.18 6.36 0.81
N LEU A 41 1.42 6.10 -0.25
CA LEU A 41 1.83 5.14 -1.27
C LEU A 41 3.18 5.52 -1.93
N VAL A 42 3.43 6.80 -2.22
CA VAL A 42 4.72 7.27 -2.73
C VAL A 42 5.85 6.97 -1.74
N ASP A 43 5.66 7.26 -0.45
CA ASP A 43 6.67 7.04 0.58
C ASP A 43 7.08 5.56 0.64
N PHE A 44 6.10 4.66 0.67
CA PHE A 44 6.35 3.21 0.70
C PHE A 44 7.00 2.70 -0.59
N LYS A 45 6.63 3.24 -1.75
CA LYS A 45 7.32 2.97 -3.02
C LYS A 45 8.79 3.41 -2.98
N THR A 46 9.07 4.60 -2.45
CA THR A 46 10.45 5.10 -2.32
C THR A 46 11.29 4.30 -1.33
N ARG A 47 10.65 3.65 -0.34
CA ARG A 47 11.28 2.69 0.58
C ARG A 47 11.57 1.32 -0.04
N GLY A 48 11.19 1.10 -1.30
CA GLY A 48 11.44 -0.13 -2.03
C GLY A 48 10.27 -1.10 -2.10
N MET A 49 9.07 -0.71 -1.64
CA MET A 49 7.88 -1.53 -1.75
C MET A 49 7.39 -1.57 -3.20
N THR A 50 7.17 -2.76 -3.72
CA THR A 50 6.72 -2.97 -5.10
C THR A 50 5.21 -2.80 -5.23
N LYS A 51 4.72 -2.55 -6.46
CA LYS A 51 3.27 -2.43 -6.73
C LYS A 51 2.50 -3.63 -6.21
N ASP A 52 3.00 -4.84 -6.49
CA ASP A 52 2.39 -6.10 -6.08
C ASP A 52 2.30 -6.23 -4.55
N GLU A 53 3.31 -5.77 -3.81
CA GLU A 53 3.27 -5.77 -2.34
C GLU A 53 2.24 -4.78 -1.81
N MET A 54 2.12 -3.60 -2.42
CA MET A 54 1.10 -2.62 -2.03
C MET A 54 -0.31 -3.12 -2.31
N LEU A 55 -0.52 -3.76 -3.47
CA LEU A 55 -1.80 -4.38 -3.82
C LEU A 55 -2.13 -5.53 -2.89
N SER A 56 -1.17 -6.39 -2.56
CA SER A 56 -1.36 -7.49 -1.60
C SER A 56 -1.75 -6.97 -0.21
N CYS A 57 -1.18 -5.84 0.20
CA CYS A 57 -1.51 -5.19 1.47
C CYS A 57 -2.94 -4.61 1.44
N LEU A 58 -3.31 -3.94 0.34
CA LEU A 58 -4.68 -3.44 0.12
C LEU A 58 -5.70 -4.58 0.07
N GLU A 59 -5.39 -5.70 -0.59
CA GLU A 59 -6.26 -6.89 -0.62
C GLU A 59 -6.48 -7.46 0.80
N SER A 60 -5.46 -7.41 1.65
CA SER A 60 -5.57 -7.82 3.06
C SER A 60 -6.43 -6.83 3.87
N LEU A 61 -6.31 -5.54 3.57
CA LEU A 61 -7.13 -4.48 4.17
C LEU A 61 -8.59 -4.56 3.72
N ARG A 62 -8.87 -5.02 2.50
CA ARG A 62 -10.23 -5.22 1.97
C ARG A 62 -11.09 -6.10 2.89
N VAL A 63 -10.47 -7.03 3.61
CA VAL A 63 -11.16 -7.92 4.56
C VAL A 63 -11.56 -7.18 5.85
N THR A 64 -10.87 -6.10 6.20
CA THR A 64 -10.94 -5.44 7.51
C THR A 64 -11.51 -4.02 7.43
N CYS A 65 -11.42 -3.38 6.27
CA CYS A 65 -11.87 -2.02 5.99
C CYS A 65 -13.02 -2.02 4.99
N ASP A 66 -13.57 -0.83 4.73
CA ASP A 66 -14.60 -0.60 3.73
C ASP A 66 -14.12 -1.01 2.33
N GLU A 67 -14.82 -1.96 1.71
CA GLU A 67 -14.41 -2.56 0.44
C GLU A 67 -14.33 -1.54 -0.71
N ASP A 68 -15.32 -0.65 -0.83
CA ASP A 68 -15.38 0.37 -1.88
C ASP A 68 -14.18 1.31 -1.79
N SER A 69 -13.84 1.75 -0.59
CA SER A 69 -12.67 2.60 -0.33
C SER A 69 -11.35 1.92 -0.69
N ILE A 70 -11.22 0.63 -0.40
CA ILE A 70 -10.01 -0.15 -0.72
C ILE A 70 -9.90 -0.41 -2.22
N LEU A 71 -11.01 -0.70 -2.90
CA LEU A 71 -11.04 -0.83 -4.36
C LEU A 71 -10.61 0.46 -5.05
N GLU A 72 -11.04 1.62 -4.54
CA GLU A 72 -10.60 2.92 -5.07
C GLU A 72 -9.10 3.15 -4.86
N LEU A 73 -8.57 2.75 -3.70
CA LEU A 73 -7.12 2.76 -3.43
C LEU A 73 -6.34 1.82 -4.35
N MET A 74 -6.89 0.64 -4.66
CA MET A 74 -6.27 -0.31 -5.59
C MET A 74 -6.25 0.25 -7.01
N ASP A 75 -7.33 0.88 -7.46
CA ASP A 75 -7.40 1.56 -8.76
C ASP A 75 -6.36 2.70 -8.83
N ILE A 76 -6.19 3.45 -7.72
CA ILE A 76 -5.11 4.43 -7.59
C ILE A 76 -3.75 3.75 -7.69
N VAL A 77 -3.46 2.67 -6.96
CA VAL A 77 -2.15 1.99 -7.05
C VAL A 77 -1.88 1.45 -8.45
N GLU A 78 -2.90 0.91 -9.13
CA GLU A 78 -2.82 0.47 -10.52
C GLU A 78 -2.55 1.63 -11.49
N GLY A 79 -3.27 2.74 -11.36
CA GLY A 79 -3.05 3.95 -12.14
C GLY A 79 -1.72 4.64 -11.83
N TYR A 80 -1.30 4.63 -10.56
CA TYR A 80 -0.17 5.40 -10.07
C TYR A 80 1.19 4.75 -10.30
N CYS A 81 1.23 3.41 -10.39
CA CYS A 81 2.41 2.71 -10.87
C CYS A 81 2.56 2.73 -12.39
N ASN A 82 1.62 3.34 -13.11
CA ASN A 82 1.78 3.65 -14.51
C ASN A 82 2.61 4.94 -14.65
N SER A 83 3.93 4.80 -14.88
CA SER A 83 4.84 5.92 -15.20
C SER A 83 4.38 6.75 -16.42
N ASN A 84 3.36 6.28 -17.15
CA ASN A 84 2.73 6.95 -18.28
C ASN A 84 1.56 7.89 -17.91
N LEU A 85 1.15 8.00 -16.65
CA LEU A 85 0.23 9.05 -16.20
C LEU A 85 0.97 10.33 -15.76
N LEU A 86 2.11 10.59 -16.40
CA LEU A 86 2.67 11.93 -16.57
C LEU A 86 1.82 12.73 -17.57
N ILE A 87 0.59 13.03 -17.20
CA ILE A 87 -0.21 14.09 -17.84
C ILE A 87 -0.42 15.09 -16.70
N PHE A 88 0.41 16.11 -16.50
CA PHE A 88 0.74 17.17 -17.43
C PHE A 88 2.16 17.73 -17.19
N LYS A 89 2.73 18.23 -18.29
CA LYS A 89 3.90 19.12 -18.37
C LYS A 89 3.44 20.57 -18.30
#